data_AF-A0A959IJD8-F1
#
_entry.id   AF-A0A959IJD8-F1
#
_cell.length_a   1.000
_cell.length_b   1.000
_cell.length_c   1.000
_cell.angle_alpha   90.00
_cell.angle_beta   90.00
_cell.angle_gamma   90.00
#
_symmetry.space_group_name_H-M   'P 1'
#
loop_
_entity.id
_entity.type
_entity.pdbx_description
1 polymer ?
#
loop_
_entity_poly.entity_id
_entity_poly.type
_entity_poly.pdbx_seq_one_letter_code
_entity_poly.pdbx_strand_id
1 'polypeptide(L)' 'MDLNQIPKLRNHDSGQFFLIAGPCAIEGEQMALDIAEQVSAICDRLRIPYIFKGSYRKANR' A
#
# COMPACT_ATOMS: atom_id res chain seq x y z
N MET A 1 16.21 0.21 -4.91
CA MET A 1 15.74 -0.29 -3.61
C MET A 1 15.62 -1.80 -3.73
N ASP A 2 16.19 -2.56 -2.80
CA ASP A 2 16.08 -4.02 -2.81
C ASP A 2 14.76 -4.42 -2.11
N LEU A 3 13.78 -4.88 -2.89
CA LEU A 3 12.45 -5.24 -2.38
C LEU A 3 12.48 -6.51 -1.53
N ASN A 4 13.51 -7.36 -1.68
CA ASN A 4 13.64 -8.60 -0.91
C ASN A 4 13.90 -8.35 0.58
N GLN A 5 14.33 -7.15 0.94
CA GLN A 5 14.58 -6.75 2.32
C GLN A 5 13.30 -6.32 3.05
N ILE A 6 12.17 -6.18 2.34
CA ILE A 6 10.89 -5.78 2.94
C ILE A 6 10.12 -7.03 3.37
N PRO A 7 9.99 -7.32 4.67
CA PRO A 7 9.33 -8.52 5.13
C PRO A 7 7.84 -8.50 4.74
N LYS A 8 7.33 -9.66 4.34
CA LYS A 8 5.92 -9.88 3.96
C LYS A 8 5.45 -9.08 2.74
N LEU A 9 6.36 -8.46 1.98
CA LEU A 9 5.99 -7.83 0.71
C LEU A 9 5.64 -8.89 -0.32
N ARG A 10 4.40 -8.86 -0.79
CA ARG A 10 3.92 -9.74 -1.86
C ARG A 10 4.39 -9.22 -3.21
N ASN A 11 4.55 -10.13 -4.18
CA ASN A 11 4.91 -9.82 -5.57
C ASN A 11 6.23 -9.04 -5.75
N HIS A 12 7.17 -9.14 -4.80
CA HIS A 12 8.46 -8.42 -4.86
C HIS A 12 9.38 -8.90 -6.00
N ASP A 13 9.12 -10.09 -6.54
CA ASP A 13 9.83 -10.77 -7.61
C ASP A 13 9.21 -10.58 -9.01
N SER A 14 8.12 -9.82 -9.12
CA SER A 14 7.29 -9.78 -10.35
C SER A 14 7.88 -8.97 -11.51
N GLY A 15 8.92 -8.18 -11.28
CA GLY A 15 9.47 -7.23 -12.25
C GLY A 15 8.56 -6.02 -12.55
N GLN A 16 7.43 -5.88 -11.84
CA GLN A 16 6.58 -4.70 -11.90
C GLN A 16 7.17 -3.52 -11.13
N PHE A 17 6.61 -2.34 -11.35
CA PHE A 17 6.90 -1.18 -10.51
C PHE A 17 6.42 -1.40 -9.08
N PHE A 18 7.03 -0.69 -8.13
CA PHE A 18 6.64 -0.72 -6.72
C PHE A 18 5.67 0.42 -6.40
N LEU A 19 4.55 0.10 -5.73
CA LEU A 19 3.51 1.06 -5.40
C LEU A 19 3.42 1.31 -3.89
N ILE A 20 3.50 2.59 -3.49
CA ILE A 20 3.10 3.05 -2.16
C ILE A 20 1.89 3.97 -2.35
N ALA A 21 0.72 3.53 -1.90
CA ALA A 21 -0.52 4.28 -2.13
C ALA A 21 -1.56 4.06 -1.04
N GLY A 22 -2.45 5.04 -0.89
CA GLY A 22 -3.59 5.01 0.04
C GLY A 22 -4.07 6.43 0.32
N PRO A 23 -4.92 6.63 1.34
CA PRO A 23 -5.55 7.92 1.58
C PRO A 23 -4.55 8.98 2.06
N CYS A 24 -4.88 10.24 1.79
CA CYS A 24 -4.02 11.35 2.19
C CYS A 24 -3.97 11.51 3.73
N ALA A 25 -5.08 11.29 4.42
CA ALA A 25 -5.19 11.19 5.87
C ALA A 25 -6.06 9.98 6.24
N ILE A 26 -5.76 9.34 7.37
CA ILE A 26 -6.63 8.30 7.95
C ILE A 26 -7.66 8.98 8.82
N GLU A 27 -8.92 8.97 8.37
CA GLU A 27 -10.06 9.61 9.06
C GLU A 27 -10.88 8.61 9.88
N GLY A 28 -10.72 7.32 9.62
CA GLY A 28 -11.36 6.24 10.36
C GLY A 28 -10.81 4.88 9.95
N GLU A 29 -11.00 3.88 10.82
CA GLU A 29 -10.54 2.51 10.60
C GLU A 29 -11.24 1.85 9.41
N GLN A 30 -12.57 1.93 9.35
CA GLN A 30 -13.35 1.31 8.27
C GLN A 30 -12.91 1.83 6.89
N MET A 31 -12.80 3.14 6.73
CA MET A 31 -12.32 3.76 5.49
C MET A 31 -10.91 3.26 5.11
N ALA A 32 -10.01 3.14 6.09
CA ALA A 32 -8.66 2.67 5.84
C ALA A 32 -8.64 1.22 5.37
N LEU A 33 -9.42 0.35 6.02
CA LEU A 33 -9.54 -1.06 5.68
C LEU A 33 -10.20 -1.26 4.31
N ASP A 34 -11.29 -0.53 4.01
CA ASP A 34 -11.97 -0.59 2.72
C ASP A 34 -11.02 -0.23 1.57
N ILE A 35 -10.26 0.87 1.71
CA ILE A 35 -9.29 1.28 0.70
C ILE A 35 -8.17 0.24 0.57
N ALA A 36 -7.63 -0.25 1.69
CA ALA A 36 -6.55 -1.22 1.70
C ALA A 36 -6.97 -2.54 1.02
N GLU A 37 -8.17 -3.03 1.29
CA GLU A 37 -8.73 -4.24 0.70
C GLU A 37 -8.83 -4.12 -0.82
N GLN A 38 -9.46 -3.05 -1.31
CA GLN A 38 -9.67 -2.85 -2.74
C GLN A 38 -8.35 -2.71 -3.49
N VAL A 39 -7.43 -1.86 -3.00
CA VAL A 39 -6.15 -1.63 -3.66
C VAL A 39 -5.25 -2.86 -3.57
N SER A 40 -5.23 -3.57 -2.44
CA SER A 40 -4.46 -4.82 -2.30
C SER A 40 -4.94 -5.88 -3.29
N ALA A 41 -6.26 -6.08 -3.43
CA ALA A 41 -6.82 -7.05 -4.36
C ALA A 41 -6.46 -6.73 -5.83
N ILE A 42 -6.49 -5.45 -6.21
CA ILE A 42 -6.06 -5.00 -7.54
C ILE A 42 -4.57 -5.27 -7.75
N CYS A 43 -3.72 -4.88 -6.79
CA CYS A 43 -2.27 -5.06 -6.89
C CYS A 43 -1.89 -6.54 -6.93
N ASP A 44 -2.56 -7.40 -6.15
CA ASP A 44 -2.35 -8.83 -6.17
C ASP A 44 -2.67 -9.44 -7.54
N ARG A 45 -3.82 -9.08 -8.12
CA ARG A 45 -4.23 -9.56 -9.46
C ARG A 45 -3.24 -9.15 -10.55
N LEU A 46 -2.65 -7.97 -10.44
CA LEU A 46 -1.67 -7.43 -11.38
C LEU A 46 -0.22 -7.80 -11.04
N ARG A 47 0.01 -8.54 -9.95
CA ARG A 47 1.35 -8.85 -9.41
C ARG A 47 2.20 -7.60 -9.16
N ILE A 48 1.58 -6.51 -8.71
CA ILE A 48 2.28 -5.27 -8.33
C ILE A 48 2.66 -5.36 -6.84
N PRO A 49 3.94 -5.21 -6.47
CA PRO A 49 4.32 -5.10 -5.07
C PRO A 49 3.81 -3.77 -4.49
N TYR A 50 3.06 -3.86 -3.39
CA TYR A 50 2.26 -2.76 -2.86
C TYR A 50 2.43 -2.60 -1.34
N ILE A 51 2.53 -1.35 -0.89
CA ILE A 51 2.42 -0.95 0.51
C ILE A 51 1.28 0.05 0.66
N PHE A 52 0.33 -0.26 1.53
CA PHE A 52 -0.69 0.68 1.96
C PHE A 52 -0.08 1.83 2.75
N LYS A 53 -0.41 3.07 2.39
CA LYS A 53 0.05 4.27 3.08
C LYS A 53 -1.12 5.18 3.42
N GLY A 54 -1.16 5.67 4.66
CA GLY A 54 -2.02 6.76 5.07
C GLY A 54 -1.38 7.59 6.18
N SER A 55 -1.60 8.91 6.18
CA SER A 55 -1.08 9.76 7.26
C SER A 55 -2.02 9.73 8.46
N TYR A 56 -1.53 9.32 9.63
CA TYR A 56 -2.28 9.41 10.89
C TYR A 56 -2.41 10.86 11.37
N ARG A 57 -1.33 11.63 11.29
CA ARG A 57 -1.31 13.08 11.59
C ARG A 57 -0.61 13.82 10.47
N LYS A 58 -1.09 15.03 10.16
CA LYS A 58 -0.39 15.98 9.27
C LYS A 58 0.09 17.15 10.10
N ALA A 59 1.36 17.48 9.99
CA ALA A 59 1.99 18.60 10.71
C ALA A 59 1.89 19.93 9.95
N ASN A 60 1.38 19.91 8.73
CA ASN A 60 1.36 21.06 7.82
C ASN A 60 -0.02 21.77 7.83
N ARG A 61 -0.71 21.69 8.97
CA ARG A 61 -1.94 22.41 9.25
C ARG A 61 -1.93 22.84 10.71
#